data_AF-A0A1I8MJD6-F1
#
_entry.id   AF-A0A1I8MJD6-F1
#
_cell.length_a   1.000
_cell.length_b   1.000
_cell.length_c   1.000
_cell.angle_alpha   90.00
_cell.angle_beta   90.00
_cell.angle_gamma   90.00
#
_symmetry.space_group_name_H-M   'P 1'
#
loop_
_entity.id
_entity.type
_entity.pdbx_description
1 polymer ?
#
loop_
_entity_poly.entity_id
_entity_poly.type
_entity_poly.pdbx_seq_one_letter_code
_entity_poly.pdbx_strand_id
1 'polypeptide(L)'
;MTHPLENKSRPRKYPFINMKLDDFTILDTIEGRFNCSQCQRSRKFFCYNCYIPVGDLGEIVPKVTIPIKIDIIKHKKEIDGKSTAIHAAVLAPNQVRIHTYPDIPDYSQEEGVVLIFPSVESVTVAQLFERNVRLCKENNFGYPKGHNVGTLLKRRLDEVVEEYTDDINGRIYTYDNLPIKRAVFIDSTWNQSRGIYKDERVRSLKPVILQNRCSQFWRHQKGSPRWYLATLEAVHQFLLEVHVNAWGLNKHYRGLDNLEICEAFYKTAKLVDDAEDNMDPVAPYNGQYDNLMYFFANMYDLIHKYYDHHELKSYRRPI
;
A
#
# COMPACT_ATOMS: atom_id res chain seq x y z
N MET A 1 1.84 -45.19 -12.42
CA MET A 1 2.49 -44.46 -11.32
C MET A 1 3.61 -43.63 -11.91
N THR A 2 3.33 -42.37 -12.21
CA THR A 2 4.33 -41.40 -12.67
C THR A 2 4.54 -40.42 -11.52
N HIS A 3 5.76 -40.39 -11.00
CA HIS A 3 6.19 -39.48 -9.95
C HIS A 3 5.93 -38.02 -10.38
N PRO A 4 5.39 -37.16 -9.51
CA PRO A 4 5.38 -35.73 -9.77
C PRO A 4 6.83 -35.24 -9.75
N LEU A 5 7.21 -34.56 -10.84
CA LEU A 5 8.48 -33.86 -11.00
C LEU A 5 8.79 -33.04 -9.75
N GLU A 6 10.01 -33.21 -9.23
CA GLU A 6 10.61 -32.35 -8.21
C GLU A 6 10.39 -30.89 -8.57
N ASN A 7 9.48 -30.25 -7.84
CA ASN A 7 9.35 -28.81 -7.86
C ASN A 7 10.52 -28.26 -7.05
N LYS A 8 11.71 -28.15 -7.67
CA LYS A 8 12.88 -27.50 -7.07
C LYS A 8 12.48 -26.06 -6.74
N SER A 9 12.04 -25.81 -5.50
CA SER A 9 11.65 -24.49 -5.06
C SER A 9 12.90 -23.61 -5.13
N ARG A 10 12.94 -22.67 -6.08
CA ARG A 10 13.91 -21.58 -6.01
C ARG A 10 13.76 -20.95 -4.63
N PRO A 11 14.85 -20.80 -3.84
CA PRO A 11 14.77 -20.12 -2.55
C PRO A 11 14.19 -18.72 -2.80
N ARG A 12 13.06 -18.42 -2.16
CA ARG A 12 12.38 -17.15 -2.40
C ARG A 12 13.19 -16.04 -1.73
N LYS A 13 13.43 -14.97 -2.48
CA LYS A 13 14.24 -13.85 -2.01
C LYS A 13 13.49 -13.05 -0.96
N TYR A 14 14.20 -12.51 0.03
CA TYR A 14 13.63 -11.67 1.09
C TYR A 14 12.95 -10.41 0.49
N PRO A 15 11.66 -10.15 0.76
CA PRO A 15 10.93 -9.09 0.03
C PRO A 15 11.46 -7.68 0.25
N PHE A 16 11.98 -7.39 1.44
CA PHE A 16 12.41 -6.04 1.83
C PHE A 16 13.92 -5.83 1.68
N ILE A 17 14.61 -6.72 0.95
CA ILE A 17 16.03 -6.52 0.67
C ILE A 17 16.21 -5.22 -0.13
N ASN A 18 17.30 -4.49 0.16
CA ASN A 18 17.65 -3.22 -0.49
C ASN A 18 16.64 -2.07 -0.29
N MET A 19 15.57 -2.27 0.48
CA MET A 19 14.80 -1.13 0.98
C MET A 19 15.66 -0.32 1.96
N LYS A 20 15.51 0.99 1.95
CA LYS A 20 16.18 1.91 2.89
C LYS A 20 15.40 1.96 4.21
N LEU A 21 15.46 0.84 4.93
CA LEU A 21 14.85 0.70 6.25
C LEU A 21 15.86 1.04 7.35
N ASP A 22 15.39 1.78 8.35
CA ASP A 22 16.07 1.88 9.63
C ASP A 22 16.11 0.50 10.30
N ASP A 23 17.07 0.30 11.20
CA ASP A 23 17.28 -0.99 11.86
C ASP A 23 16.11 -1.37 12.76
N PHE A 24 15.20 -2.19 12.22
CA PHE A 24 14.05 -2.71 12.94
C PHE A 24 14.37 -3.91 13.83
N THR A 25 15.61 -4.44 13.80
CA THR A 25 15.99 -5.58 14.63
C THR A 25 16.07 -5.21 16.12
N ILE A 26 16.23 -3.93 16.43
CA ILE A 26 16.10 -3.39 17.80
C ILE A 26 14.73 -3.71 18.43
N LEU A 27 13.68 -3.91 17.64
CA LEU A 27 12.37 -4.30 18.17
C LEU A 27 12.38 -5.72 18.76
N ASP A 28 13.30 -6.58 18.35
CA ASP A 28 13.45 -7.93 18.90
C ASP A 28 14.06 -7.92 20.30
N THR A 29 14.77 -6.86 20.69
CA THR A 29 15.36 -6.71 22.04
C THR A 29 14.35 -6.19 23.06
N ILE A 30 13.16 -5.78 22.63
CA ILE A 30 12.12 -5.24 23.50
C ILE A 30 11.36 -6.37 24.18
N GLU A 31 11.61 -6.51 25.48
CA GLU A 31 10.93 -7.46 26.35
C GLU A 31 9.67 -6.88 27.00
N GLY A 32 8.67 -7.73 27.22
CA GLY A 32 7.46 -7.36 27.95
C GLY A 32 6.50 -6.43 27.20
N ARG A 33 5.73 -5.66 27.96
CA ARG A 33 4.73 -4.72 27.49
C ARG A 33 4.75 -3.46 28.34
N PHE A 34 4.46 -2.33 27.72
CA PHE A 34 4.47 -1.01 28.33
C PHE A 34 3.08 -0.37 28.27
N ASN A 35 2.78 0.49 29.24
CA ASN A 35 1.53 1.23 29.25
C ASN A 35 1.63 2.44 28.30
N CYS A 36 0.60 2.63 27.48
CA CYS A 36 0.49 3.82 26.65
C CYS A 36 0.36 5.08 27.53
N SER A 37 1.16 6.11 27.25
CA SER A 37 1.14 7.38 28.00
C SER A 37 -0.21 8.12 27.95
N GLN A 38 -1.01 7.89 26.91
CA GLN A 38 -2.31 8.54 26.74
C GLN A 38 -3.48 7.72 27.33
N CYS A 39 -3.63 6.43 26.97
CA CYS A 39 -4.79 5.62 27.37
C CYS A 39 -4.48 4.55 28.42
N GLN A 40 -3.24 4.45 28.90
CA GLN A 40 -2.76 3.51 29.92
C GLN A 40 -2.92 2.02 29.57
N ARG A 41 -3.33 1.68 28.35
CA ARG A 41 -3.43 0.28 27.90
C ARG A 41 -2.04 -0.32 27.67
N SER A 42 -1.85 -1.54 28.14
CA SER A 42 -0.61 -2.32 27.95
C SER A 42 -0.43 -2.79 26.49
N ARG A 43 0.72 -2.50 25.90
CA ARG A 43 1.07 -2.71 24.47
C ARG A 43 2.55 -3.07 24.34
N LYS A 44 2.94 -3.76 23.25
CA LYS A 44 4.35 -4.13 23.04
C LYS A 44 5.15 -2.99 22.39
N PHE A 45 4.77 -2.56 21.17
CA PHE A 45 5.54 -1.58 20.40
C PHE A 45 4.84 -0.23 20.25
N PHE A 46 3.54 -0.25 20.01
CA PHE A 46 2.74 0.95 19.81
C PHE A 46 1.30 0.76 20.26
N CYS A 47 0.61 1.86 20.53
CA CYS A 47 -0.77 1.86 20.95
C CYS A 47 -1.74 1.79 19.77
N TYR A 48 -2.62 0.79 19.79
CA TYR A 48 -3.61 0.59 18.73
C TYR A 48 -4.76 1.61 18.69
N ASN A 49 -4.85 2.50 19.69
CA ASN A 49 -5.94 3.48 19.79
C ASN A 49 -5.40 4.91 19.73
N CYS A 50 -4.25 5.16 20.37
CA CYS A 50 -3.59 6.45 20.41
C CYS A 50 -2.61 6.65 19.24
N TYR A 51 -2.24 5.56 18.54
CA TYR A 51 -1.33 5.58 17.40
C TYR A 51 0.04 6.20 17.70
N ILE A 52 0.55 5.95 18.91
CA ILE A 52 1.88 6.38 19.37
C ILE A 52 2.74 5.16 19.73
N PRO A 53 4.07 5.25 19.60
CA PRO A 53 4.99 4.28 20.20
C PRO A 53 4.77 4.18 21.72
N VAL A 54 5.11 3.04 22.33
CA VAL A 54 5.06 2.84 23.79
C VAL A 54 6.42 2.41 24.33
N GLY A 55 6.64 2.62 25.63
CA GLY A 55 7.98 2.47 26.22
C GLY A 55 8.94 3.53 25.67
N ASP A 56 10.21 3.18 25.55
CA ASP A 56 11.26 4.09 25.09
C ASP A 56 11.43 4.10 23.55
N LEU A 57 10.44 3.57 22.82
CA LEU A 57 10.49 3.46 21.35
C LEU A 57 10.22 4.78 20.62
N GLY A 58 9.83 5.85 21.32
CA GLY A 58 9.47 7.13 20.69
C GLY A 58 10.59 7.76 19.86
N GLU A 59 11.84 7.62 20.31
CA GLU A 59 13.03 8.15 19.63
C GLU A 59 13.66 7.15 18.65
N ILE A 60 13.32 5.87 18.78
CA ILE A 60 13.88 4.77 17.97
C ILE A 60 13.06 4.58 16.68
N VAL A 61 11.75 4.73 16.77
CA VAL A 61 10.84 4.49 15.64
C VAL A 61 10.98 5.62 14.62
N PRO A 62 11.25 5.31 13.33
CA PRO A 62 11.44 6.33 12.32
C PRO A 62 10.17 7.16 12.10
N LYS A 63 10.36 8.43 11.76
CA LYS A 63 9.28 9.33 11.33
C LYS A 63 9.37 9.53 9.83
N VAL A 64 8.28 9.23 9.12
CA VAL A 64 8.17 9.35 7.68
C VAL A 64 7.31 10.56 7.34
N THR A 65 7.84 11.44 6.49
CA THR A 65 7.08 12.54 5.90
C THR A 65 6.59 12.11 4.52
N ILE A 66 5.28 12.23 4.28
CA ILE A 66 4.65 11.86 3.02
C ILE A 66 4.03 13.09 2.33
N PRO A 67 3.90 13.09 0.99
CA PRO A 67 3.51 14.26 0.19
C PRO A 67 2.02 14.64 0.25
N ILE A 68 1.18 13.79 0.83
CA ILE A 68 -0.27 13.93 0.82
C ILE A 68 -0.85 13.56 2.19
N LYS A 69 -2.10 13.97 2.46
CA LYS A 69 -2.86 13.47 3.61
C LYS A 69 -3.43 12.08 3.32
N ILE A 70 -3.53 11.26 4.35
CA ILE A 70 -4.11 9.91 4.26
C ILE A 70 -5.12 9.74 5.37
N ASP A 71 -6.36 9.41 4.99
CA ASP A 71 -7.41 9.04 5.92
C ASP A 71 -7.69 7.54 5.76
N ILE A 72 -7.61 6.79 6.84
CA ILE A 72 -7.91 5.35 6.85
C ILE A 72 -9.22 5.14 7.60
N ILE A 73 -10.26 4.71 6.88
CA ILE A 73 -11.55 4.37 7.45
C ILE A 73 -11.51 2.92 7.91
N LYS A 74 -11.36 2.74 9.22
CA LYS A 74 -11.34 1.45 9.89
C LYS A 74 -12.75 0.97 10.19
N HIS A 75 -13.01 -0.29 9.85
CA HIS A 75 -14.27 -0.94 10.23
C HIS A 75 -14.28 -1.25 11.73
N LYS A 76 -15.37 -0.93 12.43
CA LYS A 76 -15.51 -1.11 13.90
C LYS A 76 -15.31 -2.53 14.43
N LYS A 77 -15.46 -3.55 13.57
CA LYS A 77 -15.21 -4.97 13.93
C LYS A 77 -13.81 -5.46 13.55
N GLU A 78 -12.98 -4.61 12.95
CA GLU A 78 -11.61 -4.97 12.60
C GLU A 78 -10.76 -5.11 13.88
N ILE A 79 -9.92 -6.14 13.94
CA ILE A 79 -9.15 -6.43 15.16
C ILE A 79 -7.92 -5.52 15.18
N ASP A 80 -7.89 -4.61 16.15
CA ASP A 80 -6.83 -3.62 16.35
C ASP A 80 -5.41 -4.19 16.25
N GLY A 81 -5.10 -5.25 17.01
CA GLY A 81 -3.78 -5.88 17.00
C GLY A 81 -3.42 -6.65 15.72
N LYS A 82 -4.29 -6.68 14.71
CA LYS A 82 -4.03 -7.30 13.39
C LYS A 82 -3.99 -6.29 12.26
N SER A 83 -4.44 -5.06 12.51
CA SER A 83 -4.49 -4.01 11.50
C SER A 83 -3.09 -3.45 11.24
N THR A 84 -2.68 -3.44 9.97
CA THR A 84 -1.43 -2.80 9.56
C THR A 84 -1.59 -1.30 9.35
N ALA A 85 -2.83 -0.78 9.31
CA ALA A 85 -3.11 0.65 9.18
C ALA A 85 -2.43 1.48 10.28
N ILE A 86 -2.37 0.91 11.50
CA ILE A 86 -1.75 1.56 12.66
C ILE A 86 -0.27 1.88 12.41
N HIS A 87 0.43 1.06 11.62
CA HIS A 87 1.84 1.31 11.31
C HIS A 87 2.00 2.67 10.60
N ALA A 88 1.13 2.96 9.61
CA ALA A 88 1.15 4.23 8.90
C ALA A 88 0.86 5.42 9.84
N ALA A 89 -0.10 5.28 10.75
CA ALA A 89 -0.44 6.33 11.70
C ALA A 89 0.67 6.61 12.73
N VAL A 90 1.40 5.57 13.15
CA VAL A 90 2.54 5.71 14.07
C VAL A 90 3.76 6.31 13.35
N LEU A 91 4.05 5.88 12.12
CA LEU A 91 5.25 6.26 11.37
C LEU A 91 5.10 7.61 10.66
N ALA A 92 3.88 7.99 10.25
CA ALA A 92 3.59 9.28 9.59
C ALA A 92 2.47 10.06 10.32
N PRO A 93 2.67 10.42 11.60
CA PRO A 93 1.61 10.95 12.48
C PRO A 93 1.10 12.34 12.08
N ASN A 94 1.82 13.07 11.22
CA ASN A 94 1.39 14.41 10.77
C ASN A 94 0.47 14.36 9.54
N GLN A 95 0.44 13.24 8.81
CA GLN A 95 -0.29 13.11 7.55
C GLN A 95 -1.34 12.00 7.57
N VAL A 96 -1.18 10.99 8.42
CA VAL A 96 -2.09 9.85 8.48
C VAL A 96 -3.09 10.03 9.63
N ARG A 97 -4.37 9.83 9.35
CA ARG A 97 -5.46 9.78 10.35
C ARG A 97 -6.23 8.47 10.18
N ILE A 98 -6.65 7.87 11.30
CA ILE A 98 -7.51 6.69 11.30
C ILE A 98 -8.85 7.06 11.90
N HIS A 99 -9.91 6.87 11.13
CA HIS A 99 -11.30 7.11 11.51
C HIS A 99 -12.02 5.78 11.73
N THR A 100 -12.86 5.67 12.76
CA THR A 100 -13.61 4.44 13.02
C THR A 100 -15.04 4.59 12.50
N TYR A 101 -15.40 3.81 11.47
CA TYR A 101 -16.73 3.85 10.87
C TYR A 101 -17.84 3.54 11.89
N PRO A 102 -18.95 4.33 11.93
CA PRO A 102 -19.41 5.30 10.92
C PRO A 102 -18.95 6.75 11.09
N ASP A 103 -18.11 7.02 12.10
CA ASP A 103 -17.59 8.37 12.37
C ASP A 103 -16.40 8.66 11.45
N ILE A 104 -16.71 9.24 10.29
CA ILE A 104 -15.77 9.58 9.22
C ILE A 104 -16.03 11.00 8.70
N PRO A 105 -15.01 11.69 8.16
CA PRO A 105 -15.17 13.01 7.55
C PRO A 105 -16.17 12.99 6.38
N ASP A 106 -16.77 14.15 6.11
CA ASP A 106 -17.37 14.43 4.81
C ASP A 106 -16.30 15.06 3.92
N TYR A 107 -16.06 14.44 2.76
CA TYR A 107 -15.06 14.87 1.79
C TYR A 107 -15.67 15.70 0.64
N SER A 108 -16.98 15.94 0.64
CA SER A 108 -17.71 16.56 -0.48
C SER A 108 -17.19 17.95 -0.88
N GLN A 109 -16.58 18.68 0.05
CA GLN A 109 -16.05 20.03 -0.16
C GLN A 109 -14.53 20.07 -0.39
N GLU A 110 -13.86 18.92 -0.41
CA GLU A 110 -12.41 18.84 -0.58
C GLU A 110 -12.04 18.43 -2.01
N GLU A 111 -11.23 19.24 -2.69
CA GLU A 111 -10.67 18.88 -3.99
C GLU A 111 -9.47 17.94 -3.86
N GLY A 112 -9.21 17.13 -4.88
CA GLY A 112 -8.06 16.23 -4.91
C GLY A 112 -8.14 15.09 -3.89
N VAL A 113 -9.35 14.71 -3.46
CA VAL A 113 -9.58 13.52 -2.62
C VAL A 113 -9.90 12.31 -3.48
N VAL A 114 -9.17 11.21 -3.26
CA VAL A 114 -9.37 9.94 -3.97
C VAL A 114 -9.61 8.79 -3.00
N LEU A 115 -10.34 7.77 -3.44
CA LEU A 115 -10.57 6.54 -2.71
C LEU A 115 -9.69 5.42 -3.25
N ILE A 116 -8.85 4.83 -2.41
CA ILE A 116 -8.03 3.67 -2.80
C ILE A 116 -8.86 2.40 -2.62
N PHE A 117 -9.47 1.96 -3.71
CA PHE A 117 -10.38 0.82 -3.70
C PHE A 117 -10.58 0.22 -5.11
N PRO A 118 -10.55 -1.12 -5.25
CA PRO A 118 -10.76 -1.78 -6.54
C PRO A 118 -12.26 -1.77 -6.92
N SER A 119 -12.56 -1.05 -8.00
CA SER A 119 -13.87 -0.90 -8.61
C SER A 119 -13.75 -0.95 -10.13
N VAL A 120 -14.86 -1.21 -10.83
CA VAL A 120 -14.95 -1.13 -12.29
C VAL A 120 -14.80 0.29 -12.83
N GLU A 121 -15.11 1.27 -11.97
CA GLU A 121 -14.91 2.69 -12.26
C GLU A 121 -13.56 3.23 -11.77
N SER A 122 -12.69 2.36 -11.26
CA SER A 122 -11.37 2.79 -10.81
C SER A 122 -10.52 3.31 -11.97
N VAL A 123 -9.65 4.25 -11.65
CA VAL A 123 -8.54 4.70 -12.51
C VAL A 123 -7.21 4.25 -11.90
N THR A 124 -6.13 4.26 -12.68
CA THR A 124 -4.77 4.07 -12.17
C THR A 124 -4.23 5.34 -11.53
N VAL A 125 -3.14 5.25 -10.77
CA VAL A 125 -2.45 6.45 -10.29
C VAL A 125 -1.89 7.28 -11.45
N ALA A 126 -1.35 6.63 -12.49
CA ALA A 126 -0.84 7.30 -13.68
C ALA A 126 -1.88 8.18 -14.37
N GLN A 127 -3.15 7.74 -14.41
CA GLN A 127 -4.26 8.54 -14.96
C GLN A 127 -4.54 9.82 -14.16
N LEU A 128 -4.25 9.85 -12.86
CA LEU A 128 -4.38 11.08 -12.04
C LEU A 128 -3.33 12.13 -12.40
N PHE A 129 -2.22 11.70 -12.99
CA PHE A 129 -1.15 12.55 -13.51
C PHE A 129 -1.28 12.79 -15.02
N GLU A 130 -2.48 12.59 -15.58
CA GLU A 130 -2.79 12.83 -17.00
C GLU A 130 -1.87 12.04 -17.95
N ARG A 131 -1.34 10.90 -17.50
CA ARG A 131 -0.56 10.00 -18.37
C ARG A 131 -1.51 9.28 -19.34
N ASN A 132 -1.04 9.05 -20.56
CA ASN A 132 -1.75 8.32 -21.63
C ASN A 132 -1.83 6.81 -21.36
N VAL A 133 -2.42 6.45 -20.22
CA VAL A 133 -2.68 5.07 -19.81
C VAL A 133 -4.17 4.94 -19.59
N ARG A 134 -4.78 3.89 -20.13
CA ARG A 134 -6.15 3.53 -19.81
C ARG A 134 -6.26 2.09 -19.34
N LEU A 135 -7.21 1.86 -18.45
CA LEU A 135 -7.63 0.52 -18.08
C LEU A 135 -8.54 -0.03 -19.19
N CYS A 136 -8.19 -1.17 -19.75
CA CYS A 136 -9.00 -1.85 -20.75
C CYS A 136 -10.28 -2.38 -20.09
N LYS A 137 -11.41 -1.78 -20.45
CA LYS A 137 -12.75 -2.20 -20.02
C LYS A 137 -13.49 -3.04 -21.07
N GLU A 138 -12.91 -3.15 -22.27
CA GLU A 138 -13.46 -3.89 -23.40
C GLU A 138 -13.37 -5.39 -23.07
N ASN A 139 -14.50 -6.11 -23.08
CA ASN A 139 -14.70 -7.54 -22.68
C ASN A 139 -15.18 -7.84 -21.25
N ASN A 140 -15.86 -6.91 -20.57
CA ASN A 140 -16.52 -7.15 -19.28
C ASN A 140 -15.57 -7.80 -18.23
N PHE A 141 -14.27 -7.45 -18.28
CA PHE A 141 -13.23 -7.98 -17.39
C PHE A 141 -13.10 -9.53 -17.39
N GLY A 142 -13.51 -10.17 -18.50
CA GLY A 142 -13.53 -11.63 -18.63
C GLY A 142 -14.70 -12.32 -17.92
N TYR A 143 -15.72 -11.57 -17.49
CA TYR A 143 -16.95 -12.11 -16.91
C TYR A 143 -18.03 -12.38 -17.98
N PRO A 144 -18.89 -13.41 -17.80
CA PRO A 144 -20.01 -13.68 -18.70
C PRO A 144 -20.93 -12.47 -18.88
N LYS A 145 -21.55 -12.33 -20.06
CA LYS A 145 -22.53 -11.28 -20.35
C LYS A 145 -23.68 -11.32 -19.32
N GLY A 146 -23.98 -10.18 -18.68
CA GLY A 146 -24.97 -10.09 -17.60
C GLY A 146 -24.41 -10.28 -16.17
N HIS A 147 -23.11 -10.53 -16.03
CA HIS A 147 -22.47 -10.51 -14.71
C HIS A 147 -22.28 -9.07 -14.24
N ASN A 148 -22.93 -8.69 -13.14
CA ASN A 148 -22.67 -7.43 -12.46
C ASN A 148 -21.27 -7.48 -11.84
N VAL A 149 -20.30 -6.88 -12.52
CA VAL A 149 -18.94 -6.75 -12.00
C VAL A 149 -18.98 -5.73 -10.87
N GLY A 150 -19.29 -6.23 -9.67
CA GLY A 150 -19.41 -5.41 -8.48
C GLY A 150 -18.05 -4.89 -8.01
N THR A 151 -18.07 -4.30 -6.83
CA THR A 151 -16.84 -4.01 -6.08
C THR A 151 -16.07 -5.29 -5.78
N LEU A 152 -14.72 -5.20 -5.84
CA LEU A 152 -13.75 -6.29 -5.62
C LEU A 152 -13.48 -7.18 -6.85
N LEU A 153 -12.66 -6.66 -7.77
CA LEU A 153 -12.21 -7.35 -8.98
C LEU A 153 -11.38 -8.60 -8.64
N LYS A 154 -11.66 -9.73 -9.31
CA LYS A 154 -10.91 -10.98 -9.10
C LYS A 154 -9.70 -11.14 -10.01
N ARG A 155 -9.58 -10.28 -11.01
CA ARG A 155 -8.48 -10.25 -11.99
C ARG A 155 -7.96 -8.83 -12.07
N ARG A 156 -6.68 -8.70 -12.39
CA ARG A 156 -6.09 -7.41 -12.75
C ARG A 156 -6.73 -6.89 -14.03
N LEU A 157 -6.74 -5.58 -14.16
CA LEU A 157 -7.18 -4.88 -15.37
C LEU A 157 -5.97 -4.65 -16.26
N ASP A 158 -6.10 -4.99 -17.53
CA ASP A 158 -5.03 -4.74 -18.50
C ASP A 158 -4.89 -3.23 -18.70
N GLU A 159 -3.65 -2.74 -18.60
CA GLU A 159 -3.30 -1.35 -18.87
C GLU A 159 -2.84 -1.24 -20.33
N VAL A 160 -3.51 -0.37 -21.08
CA VAL A 160 -3.13 -0.02 -22.44
C VAL A 160 -2.48 1.35 -22.38
N VAL A 161 -1.21 1.40 -22.79
CA VAL A 161 -0.51 2.66 -23.07
C VAL A 161 -0.97 3.08 -24.46
N GLU A 162 -1.70 4.19 -24.54
CA GLU A 162 -2.10 4.77 -25.84
C GLU A 162 -0.86 5.39 -26.50
N GLU A 163 -0.86 5.50 -27.83
CA GLU A 163 0.33 5.91 -28.60
C GLU A 163 1.04 7.11 -27.95
N TYR A 164 2.37 7.00 -27.82
CA TYR A 164 3.23 8.02 -27.23
C TYR A 164 3.06 9.34 -27.99
N THR A 165 2.21 10.23 -27.50
CA THR A 165 2.45 11.65 -27.71
C THR A 165 3.58 12.02 -26.76
N ASP A 166 4.60 12.71 -27.26
CA ASP A 166 5.74 13.25 -26.51
C ASP A 166 5.30 14.35 -25.51
N ASP A 167 4.13 14.22 -24.88
CA ASP A 167 3.72 15.06 -23.76
C ASP A 167 4.33 14.52 -22.46
N ILE A 168 5.65 14.65 -22.39
CA ILE A 168 6.25 15.13 -21.15
C ILE A 168 5.68 16.55 -20.99
N ASN A 169 4.46 16.66 -20.46
CA ASN A 169 4.03 17.92 -19.89
C ASN A 169 5.15 18.27 -18.89
N GLY A 170 5.95 19.29 -19.19
CA GLY A 170 7.08 19.78 -18.39
C GLY A 170 6.65 20.36 -17.04
N ARG A 171 5.53 19.88 -16.51
CA ARG A 171 4.92 20.20 -15.25
C ARG A 171 5.84 19.69 -14.15
N ILE A 172 6.46 20.64 -13.47
CA ILE A 172 7.27 20.37 -12.29
C ILE A 172 6.30 20.22 -11.12
N TYR A 173 6.27 19.03 -10.53
CA TYR A 173 5.45 18.78 -9.36
C TYR A 173 6.15 19.19 -8.07
N THR A 174 5.38 19.76 -7.16
CA THR A 174 5.72 20.06 -5.76
C THR A 174 4.60 19.51 -4.90
N TYR A 175 4.79 19.39 -3.58
CA TYR A 175 3.73 18.92 -2.68
C TYR A 175 2.44 19.79 -2.80
N ASP A 176 2.61 21.09 -3.08
CA ASP A 176 1.52 22.04 -3.19
C ASP A 176 0.72 21.95 -4.49
N ASN A 177 1.27 21.37 -5.56
CA ASN A 177 0.58 21.27 -6.85
C ASN A 177 0.28 19.84 -7.33
N LEU A 178 0.54 18.82 -6.50
CA LEU A 178 0.12 17.44 -6.78
C LEU A 178 -1.40 17.37 -7.07
N PRO A 179 -1.83 16.56 -8.04
CA PRO A 179 -3.25 16.41 -8.40
C PRO A 179 -4.06 15.69 -7.31
N ILE A 180 -3.38 15.01 -6.37
CA ILE A 180 -3.97 14.39 -5.19
C ILE A 180 -3.51 15.14 -3.95
N LYS A 181 -4.47 15.53 -3.10
CA LYS A 181 -4.22 16.15 -1.79
C LYS A 181 -4.49 15.19 -0.65
N ARG A 182 -5.46 14.29 -0.83
CA ARG A 182 -5.82 13.28 0.17
C ARG A 182 -6.18 11.95 -0.47
N ALA A 183 -5.73 10.87 0.15
CA ALA A 183 -6.14 9.52 -0.20
C ALA A 183 -6.87 8.84 0.95
N VAL A 184 -8.04 8.29 0.65
CA VAL A 184 -8.90 7.58 1.60
C VAL A 184 -8.73 6.08 1.39
N PHE A 185 -8.42 5.35 2.46
CA PHE A 185 -8.27 3.89 2.47
C PHE A 185 -9.36 3.25 3.34
N ILE A 186 -9.69 1.99 3.08
CA ILE A 186 -10.62 1.22 3.94
C ILE A 186 -9.83 0.10 4.63
N ASP A 187 -9.74 0.16 5.97
CA ASP A 187 -9.11 -0.88 6.79
C ASP A 187 -10.18 -1.84 7.34
N SER A 188 -10.36 -2.95 6.63
CA SER A 188 -11.25 -4.02 7.04
C SER A 188 -10.91 -5.32 6.31
N THR A 189 -11.55 -6.42 6.70
CA THR A 189 -11.65 -7.57 5.80
C THR A 189 -12.35 -7.17 4.49
N TRP A 190 -12.00 -7.82 3.38
CA TRP A 190 -12.57 -7.54 2.06
C TRP A 190 -14.10 -7.72 2.00
N ASN A 191 -14.67 -8.62 2.80
CA ASN A 191 -16.12 -8.77 2.86
C ASN A 191 -16.81 -7.60 3.57
N GLN A 192 -16.16 -7.00 4.57
CA GLN A 192 -16.70 -5.89 5.35
C GLN A 192 -16.55 -4.53 4.64
N SER A 193 -15.56 -4.38 3.76
CA SER A 193 -15.25 -3.11 3.10
C SER A 193 -16.42 -2.58 2.25
N ARG A 194 -17.25 -3.48 1.71
CA ARG A 194 -18.45 -3.12 0.94
C ARG A 194 -19.45 -2.28 1.73
N GLY A 195 -19.54 -2.45 3.04
CA GLY A 195 -20.44 -1.66 3.88
C GLY A 195 -20.00 -0.20 3.93
N ILE A 196 -18.69 0.02 4.10
CA ILE A 196 -18.08 1.35 4.13
C ILE A 196 -18.12 1.99 2.74
N TYR A 197 -17.80 1.23 1.69
CA TYR A 197 -17.85 1.70 0.30
C TYR A 197 -19.23 2.23 -0.11
N LYS A 198 -20.32 1.69 0.45
CA LYS A 198 -21.68 2.12 0.12
C LYS A 198 -22.08 3.45 0.77
N ASP A 199 -21.35 3.90 1.80
CA ASP A 199 -21.59 5.20 2.43
C ASP A 199 -21.38 6.31 1.38
N GLU A 200 -22.30 7.28 1.33
CA GLU A 200 -22.30 8.32 0.32
C GLU A 200 -21.04 9.19 0.37
N ARG A 201 -20.50 9.45 1.57
CA ARG A 201 -19.25 10.21 1.78
C ARG A 201 -18.03 9.52 1.15
N VAL A 202 -18.10 8.20 1.00
CA VAL A 202 -17.01 7.38 0.44
C VAL A 202 -17.28 7.08 -1.04
N ARG A 203 -18.53 6.74 -1.39
CA ARG A 203 -18.93 6.34 -2.75
C ARG A 203 -18.78 7.47 -3.78
N SER A 204 -18.88 8.72 -3.34
CA SER A 204 -18.72 9.90 -4.21
C SER A 204 -17.27 10.15 -4.64
N LEU A 205 -16.29 9.56 -3.94
CA LEU A 205 -14.88 9.74 -4.22
C LEU A 205 -14.45 8.97 -5.47
N LYS A 206 -13.56 9.57 -6.27
CA LYS A 206 -12.95 8.90 -7.43
C LYS A 206 -12.17 7.66 -6.96
N PRO A 207 -12.55 6.44 -7.38
CA PRO A 207 -11.83 5.24 -6.97
C PRO A 207 -10.52 5.09 -7.77
N VAL A 208 -9.47 4.63 -7.09
CA VAL A 208 -8.13 4.38 -7.64
C VAL A 208 -7.76 2.95 -7.31
N ILE A 209 -7.32 2.20 -8.31
CA ILE A 209 -6.92 0.80 -8.16
C ILE A 209 -5.41 0.67 -8.02
N LEU A 210 -4.98 -0.18 -7.09
CA LEU A 210 -3.60 -0.63 -6.97
C LEU A 210 -3.52 -2.11 -7.37
N GLN A 211 -2.78 -2.40 -8.44
CA GLN A 211 -2.65 -3.75 -8.98
C GLN A 211 -1.22 -4.14 -9.34
N ASN A 212 -0.28 -3.20 -9.18
CA ASN A 212 1.10 -3.31 -9.65
C ASN A 212 2.02 -4.16 -8.78
N ARG A 213 1.56 -4.72 -7.67
CA ARG A 213 2.37 -5.63 -6.85
C ARG A 213 1.57 -6.74 -6.17
N CYS A 214 2.26 -7.78 -5.75
CA CYS A 214 1.69 -8.82 -4.89
C CYS A 214 1.90 -8.48 -3.41
N SER A 215 0.94 -8.88 -2.57
CA SER A 215 1.04 -8.77 -1.12
C SER A 215 2.01 -9.80 -0.53
N GLN A 216 2.82 -9.33 0.41
CA GLN A 216 3.67 -10.11 1.30
C GLN A 216 3.02 -10.35 2.67
N PHE A 217 1.75 -9.93 2.85
CA PHE A 217 1.03 -10.11 4.11
C PHE A 217 0.73 -11.59 4.40
N TRP A 218 1.08 -12.02 5.61
CA TRP A 218 1.07 -13.42 6.04
C TRP A 218 -0.31 -13.95 6.46
N ARG A 219 -1.32 -13.08 6.64
CA ARG A 219 -2.67 -13.53 7.01
C ARG A 219 -3.48 -13.87 5.77
N HIS A 220 -3.98 -15.11 5.72
CA HIS A 220 -4.83 -15.57 4.63
C HIS A 220 -6.16 -14.79 4.58
N GLN A 221 -6.50 -14.31 3.39
CA GLN A 221 -7.77 -13.65 3.08
C GLN A 221 -8.54 -14.51 2.07
N LYS A 222 -9.57 -15.21 2.55
CA LYS A 222 -10.31 -16.21 1.76
C LYS A 222 -10.96 -15.59 0.52
N GLY A 223 -10.69 -16.17 -0.65
CA GLY A 223 -11.31 -15.76 -1.92
C GLY A 223 -10.79 -14.47 -2.53
N SER A 224 -9.68 -13.92 -2.01
CA SER A 224 -9.00 -12.75 -2.58
C SER A 224 -7.79 -13.17 -3.42
N PRO A 225 -7.44 -12.41 -4.47
CA PRO A 225 -6.18 -12.60 -5.18
C PRO A 225 -4.98 -12.04 -4.41
N ARG A 226 -3.75 -12.38 -4.82
CA ARG A 226 -2.51 -11.98 -4.14
C ARG A 226 -2.19 -10.50 -4.25
N TRP A 227 -2.69 -9.82 -5.28
CA TRP A 227 -2.53 -8.38 -5.42
C TRP A 227 -3.48 -7.58 -4.51
N TYR A 228 -4.32 -8.25 -3.72
CA TYR A 228 -5.02 -7.59 -2.61
C TYR A 228 -4.06 -7.38 -1.45
N LEU A 229 -3.68 -6.12 -1.29
CA LEU A 229 -2.68 -5.63 -0.35
C LEU A 229 -3.26 -5.49 1.06
N ALA A 230 -2.42 -5.67 2.08
CA ALA A 230 -2.72 -5.15 3.41
C ALA A 230 -2.78 -3.61 3.38
N THR A 231 -3.42 -3.00 4.37
CA THR A 231 -3.63 -1.54 4.38
C THR A 231 -2.32 -0.76 4.28
N LEU A 232 -1.30 -1.13 5.07
CA LEU A 232 -0.01 -0.45 5.02
C LEU A 232 0.71 -0.67 3.70
N GLU A 233 0.66 -1.89 3.18
CA GLU A 233 1.14 -2.19 1.85
C GLU A 233 0.48 -1.21 0.86
N ALA A 234 -0.86 -1.14 0.82
CA ALA A 234 -1.60 -0.25 -0.07
C ALA A 234 -1.17 1.22 0.06
N VAL A 235 -0.97 1.71 1.29
CA VAL A 235 -0.41 3.05 1.54
C VAL A 235 0.95 3.22 0.88
N HIS A 236 1.89 2.30 1.13
CA HIS A 236 3.23 2.35 0.52
C HIS A 236 3.17 2.31 -1.01
N GLN A 237 2.36 1.42 -1.60
CA GLN A 237 2.26 1.31 -3.06
C GLN A 237 1.69 2.58 -3.67
N PHE A 238 0.65 3.15 -3.06
CA PHE A 238 0.04 4.38 -3.55
C PHE A 238 1.06 5.52 -3.52
N LEU A 239 1.79 5.69 -2.41
CA LEU A 239 2.81 6.72 -2.28
C LEU A 239 3.97 6.54 -3.28
N LEU A 240 4.43 5.30 -3.49
CA LEU A 240 5.39 4.96 -4.53
C LEU A 240 4.90 5.37 -5.92
N GLU A 241 3.68 4.98 -6.29
CA GLU A 241 3.11 5.31 -7.61
C GLU A 241 2.91 6.82 -7.79
N VAL A 242 2.44 7.53 -6.75
CA VAL A 242 2.31 9.00 -6.77
C VAL A 242 3.67 9.65 -7.00
N HIS A 243 4.69 9.23 -6.25
CA HIS A 243 6.03 9.79 -6.33
C HIS A 243 6.69 9.51 -7.68
N VAL A 244 6.60 8.28 -8.18
CA VAL A 244 7.17 7.91 -9.49
C VAL A 244 6.50 8.67 -10.64
N ASN A 245 5.18 8.90 -10.58
CA ASN A 245 4.50 9.69 -11.61
C ASN A 245 4.86 11.18 -11.56
N ALA A 246 5.13 11.72 -10.36
CA ALA A 246 5.50 13.11 -10.13
C ALA A 246 6.97 13.42 -10.44
N TRP A 247 7.89 12.58 -9.97
CA TRP A 247 9.34 12.87 -9.92
C TRP A 247 10.21 11.78 -10.57
N GLY A 248 9.63 10.66 -11.00
CA GLY A 248 10.34 9.54 -11.60
C GLY A 248 10.87 8.54 -10.57
N LEU A 249 11.58 7.52 -11.06
CA LEU A 249 12.20 6.45 -10.28
C LEU A 249 13.72 6.52 -10.50
N ASN A 250 14.50 6.56 -9.42
CA ASN A 250 15.94 6.47 -9.54
C ASN A 250 16.31 5.08 -10.12
N LYS A 251 17.00 5.05 -11.25
CA LYS A 251 17.36 3.79 -11.94
C LYS A 251 18.28 2.88 -11.12
N HIS A 252 18.95 3.42 -10.11
CA HIS A 252 19.83 2.66 -9.21
C HIS A 252 19.10 2.13 -7.98
N TYR A 253 17.85 2.53 -7.73
CA TYR A 253 17.10 2.05 -6.57
C TYR A 253 16.64 0.61 -6.76
N ARG A 254 17.02 -0.28 -5.82
CA ARG A 254 16.81 -1.73 -5.92
C ARG A 254 15.84 -2.32 -4.89
N GLY A 255 15.20 -1.48 -4.07
CA GLY A 255 14.24 -1.95 -3.05
C GLY A 255 12.95 -2.55 -3.63
N LEU A 256 12.68 -2.37 -4.93
CA LEU A 256 11.51 -2.94 -5.60
C LEU A 256 11.72 -4.37 -6.13
N ASP A 257 12.98 -4.82 -6.24
CA ASP A 257 13.38 -6.06 -6.93
C ASP A 257 12.62 -7.31 -6.45
N ASN A 258 12.31 -7.38 -5.15
CA ASN A 258 11.70 -8.55 -4.53
C ASN A 258 10.24 -8.36 -4.10
N LEU A 259 9.62 -7.23 -4.48
CA LEU A 259 8.22 -6.95 -4.16
C LEU A 259 7.23 -7.55 -5.16
N GLU A 260 7.72 -8.26 -6.19
CA GLU A 260 6.90 -8.79 -7.28
C GLU A 260 6.10 -7.68 -7.97
N ILE A 261 6.79 -6.56 -8.27
CA ILE A 261 6.24 -5.46 -9.05
C ILE A 261 5.97 -5.95 -10.48
N CYS A 262 4.84 -5.54 -11.05
CA CYS A 262 4.43 -5.91 -12.39
C CYS A 262 5.19 -5.09 -13.45
N GLU A 263 5.51 -5.70 -14.58
CA GLU A 263 6.17 -5.01 -15.71
C GLU A 263 5.43 -3.75 -16.18
N ALA A 264 4.11 -3.70 -16.05
CA ALA A 264 3.30 -2.53 -16.39
C ALA A 264 3.70 -1.26 -15.61
N PHE A 265 4.11 -1.41 -14.34
CA PHE A 265 4.62 -0.31 -13.53
C PHE A 265 5.91 0.28 -14.13
N TYR A 266 6.88 -0.56 -14.50
CA TYR A 266 8.16 -0.09 -15.05
C TYR A 266 8.02 0.53 -16.44
N LYS A 267 7.03 0.11 -17.22
CA LYS A 267 6.74 0.73 -18.53
C LYS A 267 6.26 2.18 -18.41
N THR A 268 5.60 2.52 -17.31
CA THR A 268 5.07 3.87 -17.06
C THR A 268 5.99 4.71 -16.18
N ALA A 269 6.90 4.07 -15.44
CA ALA A 269 7.89 4.74 -14.61
C ALA A 269 8.96 5.43 -15.46
N LYS A 270 9.08 6.75 -15.30
CA LYS A 270 10.23 7.51 -15.85
C LYS A 270 11.47 7.17 -15.04
N LEU A 271 12.39 6.38 -15.61
CA LEU A 271 13.69 6.11 -15.01
C LEU A 271 14.59 7.35 -15.12
N VAL A 272 15.17 7.77 -14.00
CA VAL A 272 16.05 8.94 -13.90
C VAL A 272 17.38 8.51 -13.31
N ASP A 273 18.48 9.02 -13.86
CA ASP A 273 19.82 8.86 -13.30
C ASP A 273 20.05 9.94 -12.25
N ASP A 274 20.28 9.53 -11.01
CA ASP A 274 20.52 10.42 -9.87
C ASP A 274 21.37 9.68 -8.82
N ALA A 275 21.95 10.40 -7.85
CA ALA A 275 22.80 9.81 -6.82
C ALA A 275 22.08 8.70 -6.02
N GLU A 276 22.81 7.61 -5.72
CA GLU A 276 22.26 6.39 -5.10
C GLU A 276 21.66 6.65 -3.71
N ASP A 277 22.14 7.68 -3.01
CA ASP A 277 21.70 8.07 -1.67
C ASP A 277 20.75 9.27 -1.66
N ASN A 278 20.47 9.90 -2.81
CA ASN A 278 19.57 11.05 -2.87
C ASN A 278 18.14 10.64 -2.48
N MET A 279 17.71 11.07 -1.30
CA MET A 279 16.36 10.89 -0.77
C MET A 279 15.66 12.24 -0.55
N ASP A 280 16.05 13.28 -1.30
CA ASP A 280 15.34 14.54 -1.27
C ASP A 280 13.83 14.30 -1.58
N PRO A 281 12.91 15.01 -0.89
CA PRO A 281 11.47 14.79 -1.03
C PRO A 281 10.91 14.88 -2.45
N VAL A 282 11.57 15.63 -3.34
CA VAL A 282 11.14 15.84 -4.74
C VAL A 282 12.16 15.34 -5.77
N ALA A 283 13.22 14.66 -5.33
CA ALA A 283 14.09 13.87 -6.21
C ALA A 283 13.36 12.61 -6.70
N PRO A 284 13.87 11.89 -7.72
CA PRO A 284 13.33 10.60 -8.13
C PRO A 284 13.21 9.61 -6.97
N TYR A 285 12.24 8.69 -7.04
CA TYR A 285 12.00 7.73 -5.97
C TYR A 285 13.25 6.89 -5.71
N ASN A 286 13.67 6.87 -4.45
CA ASN A 286 14.87 6.21 -3.98
C ASN A 286 14.72 5.73 -2.53
N GLY A 287 13.50 5.36 -2.14
CA GLY A 287 13.19 4.80 -0.82
C GLY A 287 12.62 5.79 0.21
N GLN A 288 12.15 6.97 -0.21
CA GLN A 288 11.64 8.03 0.67
C GLN A 288 10.54 7.55 1.65
N TYR A 289 9.82 6.47 1.31
CA TYR A 289 8.73 5.93 2.13
C TYR A 289 8.97 4.50 2.62
N ASP A 290 10.17 3.94 2.39
CA ASP A 290 10.48 2.56 2.75
C ASP A 290 10.26 2.33 4.24
N ASN A 291 10.65 3.30 5.08
CA ASN A 291 10.45 3.25 6.53
C ASN A 291 8.98 3.12 6.97
N LEU A 292 7.98 3.33 6.10
CA LEU A 292 6.60 2.93 6.41
C LEU A 292 6.48 1.42 6.66
N MET A 293 7.37 0.62 6.06
CA MET A 293 7.44 -0.83 6.21
C MET A 293 8.20 -1.28 7.46
N TYR A 294 8.74 -0.38 8.29
CA TYR A 294 9.56 -0.69 9.47
C TYR A 294 8.93 -1.77 10.38
N PHE A 295 7.71 -1.52 10.89
CA PHE A 295 6.99 -2.52 11.71
C PHE A 295 6.54 -3.74 10.89
N PHE A 296 6.29 -3.57 9.60
CA PHE A 296 5.83 -4.67 8.74
C PHE A 296 6.96 -5.68 8.48
N ALA A 297 8.17 -5.20 8.23
CA ALA A 297 9.37 -6.01 8.04
C ALA A 297 9.69 -6.80 9.32
N ASN A 298 9.73 -6.13 10.48
CA ASN A 298 9.90 -6.83 11.76
C ASN A 298 8.84 -7.92 11.99
N MET A 299 7.56 -7.62 11.77
CA MET A 299 6.50 -8.61 11.95
C MET A 299 6.56 -9.73 10.91
N TYR A 300 6.95 -9.43 9.67
CA TYR A 300 7.17 -10.42 8.62
C TYR A 300 8.28 -11.38 9.05
N ASP A 301 9.41 -10.89 9.52
CA ASP A 301 10.54 -11.69 9.99
C ASP A 301 10.12 -12.57 11.17
N LEU A 302 9.43 -11.98 12.15
CA LEU A 302 8.93 -12.71 13.31
C LEU A 302 8.01 -13.87 12.91
N ILE A 303 7.09 -13.64 11.98
CA ILE A 303 6.18 -14.68 11.52
C ILE A 303 6.92 -15.80 10.79
N HIS A 304 7.89 -15.45 9.93
CA HIS A 304 8.63 -16.44 9.15
C HIS A 304 9.73 -17.17 9.96
N LYS A 305 10.06 -16.72 11.17
CA LYS A 305 10.77 -17.55 12.16
C LYS A 305 9.94 -18.76 12.61
N TYR A 306 8.61 -18.67 12.61
CA TYR A 306 7.71 -19.72 13.13
C TYR A 306 6.92 -20.47 12.05
N TYR A 307 6.72 -19.87 10.88
CA TYR A 307 5.91 -20.45 9.81
C TYR A 307 6.70 -20.43 8.50
N ASP A 308 6.81 -21.58 7.83
CA ASP A 308 7.36 -21.63 6.49
C ASP A 308 6.47 -20.82 5.55
N HIS A 309 7.09 -19.83 4.91
CA HIS A 309 6.51 -19.02 3.86
C HIS A 309 5.76 -19.90 2.83
N HIS A 310 6.36 -21.00 2.36
CA HIS A 310 5.75 -21.82 1.32
C HIS A 310 4.49 -22.55 1.80
N GLU A 311 4.33 -22.77 3.10
CA GLU A 311 3.18 -23.45 3.71
C GLU A 311 2.00 -22.53 3.99
N LEU A 312 2.26 -21.22 4.12
CA LEU A 312 1.22 -20.25 4.42
C LEU A 312 0.24 -20.05 3.25
N LYS A 313 -1.05 -20.26 3.53
CA LYS A 313 -2.16 -20.09 2.57
C LYS A 313 -2.28 -18.66 2.03
N SER A 314 -1.70 -17.66 2.68
CA SER A 314 -1.65 -16.27 2.21
C SER A 314 -0.92 -16.14 0.87
N TYR A 315 0.14 -16.93 0.67
CA TYR A 315 1.02 -16.85 -0.48
C TYR A 315 0.67 -17.82 -1.61
N ARG A 316 -0.28 -18.72 -1.36
CA ARG A 316 -0.85 -19.64 -2.35
C ARG A 316 -2.17 -19.13 -2.96
N ARG A 317 -2.55 -17.86 -2.70
CA ARG A 317 -3.72 -17.21 -3.30
C ARG A 317 -3.51 -17.06 -4.83
N PRO A 318 -4.59 -17.00 -5.64
CA PRO A 318 -4.48 -16.78 -7.07
C PRO A 318 -3.84 -15.41 -7.38
N ILE A 319 -3.13 -15.29 -8.50
CA ILE A 319 -2.60 -14.02 -9.02
C ILE A 319 -3.67 -13.34 -9.86
#